data_AF-W2WIR9-F1
#
_entry.id   AF-W2WIR9-F1
#
_cell.length_a   1.000
_cell.length_b   1.000
_cell.length_c   1.000
_cell.angle_alpha   90.00
_cell.angle_beta   90.00
_cell.angle_gamma   90.00
#
_symmetry.space_group_name_H-M   'P 1'
#
loop_
_entity.id
_entity.type
_entity.pdbx_description
1 polymer ?
#
loop_
_entity_poly.entity_id
_entity_poly.type
_entity_poly.pdbx_seq_one_letter_code
_entity_poly.pdbx_strand_id
1 'polypeptide(L)'
;MFWREPRPDLHLYTDASDEGLAVLDPDHKRYLQIRFDDEERHDITSAPDANGFTINVRELFFVALAAVVWGETWKPSGSGEVDHICAWSDNASAVAWVRTQRSDNRLGQELIRAIGLCEATSRFRISTHHLPGAINLAADAASRAWSEPYRYRWTNFSLDWIQTPVPQDARYLYKTFSLSYRPMHWPNQVTKSMLSHGSNGVDGAPAPMDRMVIRPPPFCPNLATSAGIIGESVATLSVFMRDTDSLCKGCHGCRQCHEENAPCLPFFSVDSAPTAISSPNTTVFYGGLRS
;
A
#
# COMPACT_ATOMS: atom_id res chain seq x y z
N MET A 1 -19.81 -1.51 -18.55
CA MET A 1 -19.81 -0.50 -17.48
C MET A 1 -18.73 -0.92 -16.50
N PHE A 2 -17.52 -0.37 -16.63
CA PHE A 2 -16.43 -0.70 -15.71
C PHE A 2 -16.73 -0.03 -14.38
N TRP A 3 -16.79 -0.81 -13.30
CA TRP A 3 -16.98 -0.31 -11.95
C TRP A 3 -15.86 0.71 -11.66
N ARG A 4 -16.23 1.95 -11.42
CA ARG A 4 -15.29 2.96 -10.92
C ARG A 4 -14.86 2.50 -9.53
N GLU A 5 -13.56 2.46 -9.29
CA GLU A 5 -13.03 2.07 -7.99
C GLU A 5 -13.61 2.99 -6.90
N PRO A 6 -14.15 2.43 -5.80
CA PRO A 6 -14.75 3.24 -4.74
C PRO A 6 -13.70 4.18 -4.14
N ARG A 7 -14.14 5.28 -3.56
CA ARG A 7 -13.24 6.18 -2.83
C ARG A 7 -12.58 5.40 -1.68
N PRO A 8 -11.26 5.51 -1.45
CA PRO A 8 -10.62 4.89 -0.29
C PRO A 8 -11.14 5.50 1.01
N ASP A 9 -11.39 4.65 2.01
CA ASP A 9 -11.69 5.02 3.40
C ASP A 9 -10.41 5.11 4.26
N LEU A 10 -9.32 4.47 3.82
CA LEU A 10 -8.02 4.43 4.49
C LEU A 10 -6.89 4.49 3.47
N HIS A 11 -5.84 5.24 3.79
CA HIS A 11 -4.61 5.29 2.98
C HIS A 11 -3.42 4.71 3.75
N LEU A 12 -2.70 3.80 3.12
CA LEU A 12 -1.46 3.23 3.63
C LEU A 12 -0.27 3.70 2.77
N TYR A 13 0.85 4.03 3.41
CA TYR A 13 2.10 4.41 2.74
C TYR A 13 3.19 3.42 3.06
N THR A 14 3.86 2.93 2.03
CA THR A 14 4.56 1.66 2.13
C THR A 14 5.86 1.72 1.37
N ASP A 15 6.88 1.03 1.89
CA ASP A 15 8.19 0.99 1.27
C ASP A 15 9.00 -0.23 1.73
N ALA A 16 9.91 -0.69 0.87
CA ALA A 16 10.87 -1.72 1.21
C ALA A 16 12.27 -1.37 0.69
N SER A 17 13.28 -1.68 1.50
CA SER A 17 14.69 -1.50 1.17
C SER A 17 15.43 -2.83 1.31
N ASP A 18 16.76 -2.84 1.22
CA ASP A 18 17.58 -4.01 1.54
C ASP A 18 17.80 -4.20 3.05
N GLU A 19 17.41 -3.24 3.88
CA GLU A 19 17.51 -3.33 5.35
C GLU A 19 16.23 -3.84 6.00
N GLY A 20 15.08 -3.47 5.44
CA GLY A 20 13.79 -3.78 6.02
C GLY A 20 12.63 -3.25 5.21
N LEU A 21 11.46 -3.26 5.83
CA LEU A 21 10.20 -2.79 5.25
C LEU A 21 9.39 -2.00 6.26
N ALA A 22 8.52 -1.13 5.76
CA ALA A 22 7.62 -0.35 6.57
C ALA A 22 6.26 -0.13 5.89
N VAL A 23 5.22 -0.04 6.72
CA VAL A 23 3.90 0.48 6.32
C VAL A 23 3.38 1.43 7.38
N LEU A 24 2.87 2.57 6.91
CA LEU A 24 2.34 3.67 7.70
C LEU A 24 0.83 3.74 7.52
N ASP A 25 0.11 3.86 8.63
CA ASP A 25 -1.33 4.15 8.70
C ASP A 25 -1.48 5.51 9.40
N PRO A 26 -1.55 6.61 8.62
CA PRO A 26 -1.58 7.97 9.16
C PRO A 26 -2.90 8.29 9.87
N ASP A 27 -4.01 7.72 9.42
CA ASP A 27 -5.34 7.90 10.03
C ASP A 27 -5.31 7.47 11.52
N HIS A 28 -4.55 6.43 11.83
CA HIS A 28 -4.41 5.90 13.20
C HIS A 28 -3.06 6.22 13.86
N LYS A 29 -2.20 7.04 13.21
CA LYS A 29 -0.82 7.33 13.64
C LYS A 29 -0.04 6.09 14.09
N ARG A 30 -0.11 5.02 13.32
CA ARG A 30 0.56 3.76 13.64
C ARG A 30 1.37 3.25 12.45
N TYR A 31 2.34 2.39 12.73
CA TYR A 31 3.19 1.79 11.71
C TYR A 31 3.55 0.34 12.02
N LEU A 32 3.84 -0.43 10.97
CA LEU A 32 4.59 -1.68 11.07
C LEU A 32 5.98 -1.43 10.49
N GLN A 33 7.00 -1.98 11.13
CA GLN A 33 8.38 -1.90 10.67
C GLN A 33 9.09 -3.19 11.02
N ILE A 34 9.74 -3.80 10.03
CA ILE A 34 10.50 -5.04 10.19
C ILE A 34 11.91 -4.82 9.65
N ARG A 35 12.90 -5.22 10.44
CA ARG A 35 14.26 -5.42 9.95
C ARG A 35 14.39 -6.81 9.37
N PHE A 36 15.02 -6.93 8.21
CA PHE A 36 15.35 -8.24 7.67
C PHE A 36 16.41 -8.93 8.52
N ASP A 37 16.22 -10.23 8.73
CA ASP A 37 17.18 -11.06 9.43
C ASP A 37 18.36 -11.44 8.53
N ASP A 38 19.33 -12.18 9.08
CA ASP A 38 20.54 -12.51 8.34
C ASP A 38 20.29 -13.45 7.15
N GLU A 39 19.25 -14.31 7.22
CA GLU A 39 18.87 -15.18 6.11
C GLU A 39 18.26 -14.37 4.97
N GLU A 40 17.29 -13.50 5.29
CA GLU A 40 16.66 -12.61 4.31
C GLU A 40 17.68 -11.66 3.67
N ARG A 41 18.58 -11.09 4.46
CA ARG A 41 19.65 -10.23 3.96
C ARG A 41 20.64 -11.00 3.08
N HIS A 42 20.96 -12.24 3.44
CA HIS A 42 21.80 -13.09 2.61
C HIS A 42 21.14 -13.38 1.25
N ASP A 43 19.85 -13.71 1.25
CA ASP A 43 19.06 -13.94 0.04
C ASP A 43 19.01 -12.68 -0.85
N ILE A 44 18.81 -11.50 -0.25
CA ILE A 44 18.80 -10.21 -0.96
C ILE A 44 20.17 -9.93 -1.60
N THR A 45 21.25 -10.05 -0.83
CA THR A 45 22.62 -9.76 -1.32
C THR A 45 23.12 -10.77 -2.36
N SER A 46 22.63 -12.00 -2.30
CA SER A 46 22.98 -13.05 -3.27
C SER A 46 22.24 -12.91 -4.61
N ALA A 47 21.47 -11.82 -4.78
CA ALA A 47 20.60 -11.55 -5.91
C ALA A 47 19.57 -12.68 -6.12
N PRO A 48 18.40 -12.58 -5.47
CA PRO A 48 17.41 -13.66 -5.51
C PRO A 48 16.98 -13.92 -6.95
N ASP A 49 16.78 -15.20 -7.28
CA ASP A 49 16.17 -15.56 -8.56
C ASP A 49 14.73 -15.04 -8.66
N ALA A 50 14.09 -15.21 -9.82
CA ALA A 50 12.71 -14.74 -10.03
C ALA A 50 11.69 -15.32 -9.03
N ASN A 51 12.01 -16.42 -8.33
CA ASN A 51 11.18 -17.07 -7.32
C ASN A 51 11.58 -16.73 -5.88
N GLY A 52 12.69 -16.03 -5.67
CA GLY A 52 13.22 -15.67 -4.36
C GLY A 52 12.60 -14.40 -3.76
N PHE A 53 13.23 -13.90 -2.70
CA PHE A 53 12.78 -12.74 -1.91
C PHE A 53 13.13 -11.40 -2.59
N THR A 54 12.60 -11.21 -3.80
CA THR A 54 12.83 -10.03 -4.64
C THR A 54 12.23 -8.76 -4.04
N ILE A 55 12.63 -7.57 -4.55
CA ILE A 55 12.01 -6.29 -4.16
C ILE A 55 10.48 -6.29 -4.35
N ASN A 56 9.98 -6.90 -5.44
CA ASN A 56 8.54 -7.01 -5.70
C ASN A 56 7.81 -7.83 -4.61
N VAL A 57 8.46 -8.90 -4.11
CA VAL A 57 7.92 -9.72 -3.01
C VAL A 57 7.93 -8.93 -1.71
N ARG A 58 9.04 -8.23 -1.42
CA ARG A 58 9.19 -7.40 -0.21
C ARG A 58 8.15 -6.29 -0.13
N GLU A 59 7.83 -5.68 -1.27
CA GLU A 59 6.77 -4.69 -1.34
C GLU A 59 5.38 -5.32 -1.27
N LEU A 60 5.10 -6.40 -1.99
CA LEU A 60 3.82 -7.09 -1.78
C LEU A 60 3.65 -7.56 -0.32
N PHE A 61 4.74 -7.87 0.39
CA PHE A 61 4.71 -8.35 1.77
C PHE A 61 4.16 -7.28 2.71
N PHE A 62 4.44 -6.00 2.53
CA PHE A 62 3.88 -4.96 3.41
C PHE A 62 2.35 -4.92 3.29
N VAL A 63 1.78 -5.13 2.09
CA VAL A 63 0.32 -5.08 1.87
C VAL A 63 -0.33 -6.20 2.66
N ALA A 64 0.23 -7.40 2.51
CA ALA A 64 -0.27 -8.60 3.18
C ALA A 64 -0.11 -8.49 4.69
N LEU A 65 1.01 -7.93 5.17
CA LEU A 65 1.25 -7.78 6.60
C LEU A 65 0.27 -6.79 7.24
N ALA A 66 0.02 -5.64 6.61
CA ALA A 66 -1.00 -4.70 7.07
C ALA A 66 -2.38 -5.37 7.09
N ALA A 67 -2.73 -6.12 6.05
CA ALA A 67 -3.99 -6.86 5.98
C ALA A 67 -4.14 -7.88 7.12
N VAL A 68 -3.10 -8.66 7.42
CA VAL A 68 -3.13 -9.68 8.48
C VAL A 68 -3.15 -9.06 9.87
N VAL A 69 -2.33 -8.03 10.12
CA VAL A 69 -2.16 -7.46 11.46
C VAL A 69 -3.28 -6.47 11.82
N TRP A 70 -3.74 -5.68 10.85
CA TRP A 70 -4.74 -4.65 11.09
C TRP A 70 -6.12 -4.97 10.52
N GLY A 71 -6.28 -6.03 9.72
CA GLY A 71 -7.53 -6.39 9.06
C GLY A 71 -8.74 -6.47 10.00
N GLU A 72 -8.56 -7.08 11.17
CA GLU A 72 -9.61 -7.16 12.20
C GLU A 72 -9.99 -5.79 12.77
N THR A 73 -9.04 -4.84 12.82
CA THR A 73 -9.30 -3.47 13.30
C THR A 73 -10.07 -2.61 12.30
N TRP A 74 -10.11 -3.04 11.04
CA TRP A 74 -10.88 -2.40 9.98
C TRP A 74 -12.33 -2.91 9.91
N LYS A 75 -12.67 -3.95 10.68
CA LYS A 75 -14.03 -4.50 10.75
C LYS A 75 -14.99 -3.52 11.42
N PRO A 76 -16.27 -3.51 10.99
CA PRO A 76 -17.27 -2.62 11.56
C PRO A 76 -17.56 -2.96 13.02
N SER A 77 -17.18 -2.07 13.93
CA SER A 77 -17.66 -2.08 15.33
C SER A 77 -18.80 -1.08 15.57
N GLY A 78 -19.22 -0.35 14.53
CA GLY A 78 -20.32 0.62 14.54
C GLY A 78 -20.05 1.79 13.58
N SER A 79 -21.02 2.09 12.70
CA SER A 79 -21.13 3.21 11.73
C SER A 79 -19.92 3.62 10.85
N GLY A 80 -18.76 3.01 10.98
CA GLY A 80 -17.58 3.25 10.13
C GLY A 80 -17.04 1.94 9.59
N GLU A 81 -17.61 1.46 8.49
CA GLU A 81 -17.06 0.35 7.72
C GLU A 81 -15.89 0.89 6.88
N VAL A 82 -14.72 0.26 6.98
CA VAL A 82 -13.62 0.48 6.03
C VAL A 82 -13.86 -0.48 4.87
N ASP A 83 -14.55 0.01 3.84
CA ASP A 83 -14.88 -0.78 2.66
C ASP A 83 -13.68 -0.88 1.74
N HIS A 84 -12.89 0.20 1.65
CA HIS A 84 -11.79 0.31 0.71
C HIS A 84 -10.53 0.93 1.31
N ILE A 85 -9.41 0.26 1.12
CA ILE A 85 -8.07 0.66 1.58
C ILE A 85 -7.20 0.85 0.35
N CYS A 86 -6.51 1.99 0.26
CA CYS A 86 -5.56 2.27 -0.81
C CYS A 86 -4.14 2.27 -0.26
N ALA A 87 -3.32 1.32 -0.73
CA ALA A 87 -1.91 1.24 -0.41
C ALA A 87 -1.06 1.89 -1.52
N TRP A 88 -0.20 2.84 -1.13
CA TRP A 88 0.71 3.55 -2.01
C TRP A 88 2.12 2.96 -1.94
N SER A 89 2.63 2.47 -3.06
CA SER A 89 4.00 1.93 -3.21
C SER A 89 4.67 2.47 -4.47
N ASP A 90 5.99 2.54 -4.48
CA ASP A 90 6.77 2.99 -5.62
C ASP A 90 7.11 1.88 -6.63
N ASN A 91 6.67 0.66 -6.36
CA ASN A 91 6.89 -0.48 -7.24
C ASN A 91 5.67 -0.83 -8.06
N ALA A 92 5.77 -0.47 -9.35
CA ALA A 92 4.75 -0.78 -10.33
C ALA A 92 4.45 -2.29 -10.45
N SER A 93 5.41 -3.18 -10.17
CA SER A 93 5.19 -4.64 -10.23
C SER A 93 4.36 -5.12 -9.04
N ALA A 94 4.68 -4.67 -7.82
CA ALA A 94 3.88 -4.98 -6.63
C ALA A 94 2.43 -4.48 -6.78
N VAL A 95 2.28 -3.26 -7.30
CA VAL A 95 0.99 -2.67 -7.67
C VAL A 95 0.23 -3.52 -8.70
N ALA A 96 0.93 -4.01 -9.73
CA ALA A 96 0.31 -4.87 -10.74
C ALA A 96 -0.12 -6.23 -10.17
N TRP A 97 0.65 -6.82 -9.25
CA TRP A 97 0.35 -8.11 -8.64
C TRP A 97 -0.89 -8.07 -7.76
N VAL A 98 -1.07 -7.04 -6.93
CA VAL A 98 -2.31 -6.88 -6.14
C VAL A 98 -3.51 -6.65 -7.06
N ARG A 99 -3.35 -5.79 -8.08
CA ARG A 99 -4.44 -5.49 -9.02
C ARG A 99 -4.92 -6.71 -9.80
N THR A 100 -3.99 -7.54 -10.24
CA THR A 100 -4.29 -8.77 -11.01
C THR A 100 -4.56 -9.97 -10.13
N GLN A 101 -4.35 -9.86 -8.81
CA GLN A 101 -4.37 -10.96 -7.85
C GLN A 101 -3.52 -12.15 -8.32
N ARG A 102 -2.37 -11.86 -8.94
CA ARG A 102 -1.49 -12.87 -9.53
C ARG A 102 -0.04 -12.45 -9.43
N SER A 103 0.81 -13.41 -9.09
CA SER A 103 2.26 -13.32 -9.19
C SER A 103 2.80 -14.63 -9.76
N ASP A 104 3.82 -14.54 -10.60
CA ASP A 104 4.56 -15.72 -11.06
C ASP A 104 5.68 -16.10 -10.07
N ASN A 105 5.92 -15.30 -9.02
CA ASN A 105 6.82 -15.60 -7.92
C ASN A 105 6.09 -16.38 -6.81
N ARG A 106 6.66 -17.51 -6.37
CA ARG A 106 6.04 -18.40 -5.36
C ARG A 106 5.77 -17.70 -4.02
N LEU A 107 6.71 -16.89 -3.52
CA LEU A 107 6.53 -16.14 -2.28
C LEU A 107 5.45 -15.07 -2.44
N GLY A 108 5.41 -14.42 -3.62
CA GLY A 108 4.34 -13.48 -3.97
C GLY A 108 2.95 -14.12 -3.99
N GLN A 109 2.83 -15.38 -4.43
CA GLN A 109 1.56 -16.11 -4.40
C GLN A 109 1.06 -16.37 -2.99
N GLU A 110 1.95 -16.70 -2.03
CA GLU A 110 1.56 -16.85 -0.61
C GLU A 110 0.95 -15.54 -0.08
N LEU A 111 1.58 -14.41 -0.40
CA LEU A 111 1.13 -13.08 0.02
C LEU A 111 -0.21 -12.69 -0.59
N ILE A 112 -0.41 -12.93 -1.89
CA ILE A 112 -1.70 -12.73 -2.56
C ILE A 112 -2.81 -13.55 -1.89
N ARG A 113 -2.55 -14.82 -1.56
CA ARG A 113 -3.55 -15.64 -0.85
C ARG A 113 -3.86 -15.09 0.53
N ALA A 114 -2.86 -14.58 1.25
CA ALA A 114 -3.07 -13.93 2.53
C ALA A 114 -3.95 -12.67 2.41
N ILE A 115 -3.66 -11.81 1.43
CA ILE A 115 -4.47 -10.61 1.14
C ILE A 115 -5.91 -11.02 0.82
N GLY A 116 -6.11 -11.93 -0.13
CA GLY A 116 -7.45 -12.37 -0.55
C GLY A 116 -8.25 -13.01 0.59
N LEU A 117 -7.60 -13.78 1.48
CA LEU A 117 -8.24 -14.30 2.68
C LEU A 117 -8.67 -13.18 3.63
N CYS A 118 -7.80 -12.20 3.87
CA CYS A 118 -8.11 -11.08 4.77
C CYS A 118 -9.26 -10.24 4.21
N GLU A 119 -9.26 -9.93 2.91
CA GLU A 119 -10.38 -9.25 2.24
C GLU A 119 -11.69 -10.02 2.42
N ALA A 120 -11.68 -11.34 2.20
CA ALA A 120 -12.87 -12.18 2.31
C ALA A 120 -13.39 -12.31 3.75
N THR A 121 -12.49 -12.42 4.73
CA THR A 121 -12.84 -12.66 6.14
C THR A 121 -13.15 -11.38 6.91
N SER A 122 -12.49 -10.29 6.55
CA SER A 122 -12.63 -8.98 7.20
C SER A 122 -13.47 -7.98 6.43
N ARG A 123 -13.95 -8.35 5.24
CA ARG A 123 -14.92 -7.59 4.43
C ARG A 123 -14.44 -6.21 4.00
N PHE A 124 -13.14 -6.06 3.77
CA PHE A 124 -12.57 -4.87 3.13
C PHE A 124 -12.01 -5.23 1.76
N ARG A 125 -11.76 -4.22 0.93
CA ARG A 125 -10.98 -4.34 -0.30
C ARG A 125 -9.69 -3.55 -0.18
N ILE A 126 -8.56 -4.13 -0.59
CA ILE A 126 -7.31 -3.40 -0.78
C ILE A 126 -7.09 -3.14 -2.28
N SER A 127 -6.80 -1.89 -2.60
CA SER A 127 -6.20 -1.49 -3.85
C SER A 127 -4.76 -1.02 -3.64
N THR A 128 -4.01 -0.99 -4.73
CA THR A 128 -2.63 -0.49 -4.74
C THR A 128 -2.46 0.54 -5.84
N HIS A 129 -1.81 1.64 -5.49
CA HIS A 129 -1.52 2.74 -6.40
C HIS A 129 -0.03 3.07 -6.37
N HIS A 130 0.47 3.49 -7.52
CA HIS A 130 1.87 3.86 -7.65
C HIS A 130 2.12 5.27 -7.11
N LEU A 131 3.09 5.41 -6.20
CA LEU A 131 3.61 6.66 -5.67
C LEU A 131 5.11 6.72 -5.97
N PRO A 132 5.64 7.71 -6.71
CA PRO A 132 7.07 7.75 -7.00
C PRO A 132 7.95 7.72 -5.74
N GLY A 133 8.96 6.85 -5.70
CA GLY A 133 9.81 6.66 -4.52
C GLY A 133 10.52 7.94 -4.06
N ALA A 134 10.89 8.82 -5.01
CA ALA A 134 11.50 10.12 -4.71
C ALA A 134 10.64 11.03 -3.82
N ILE A 135 9.33 10.79 -3.76
CA ILE A 135 8.41 11.54 -2.89
C ILE A 135 7.84 10.67 -1.76
N ASN A 136 8.19 9.39 -1.63
CA ASN A 136 7.69 8.49 -0.57
C ASN A 136 8.55 8.60 0.71
N LEU A 137 8.69 9.82 1.23
CA LEU A 137 9.77 10.19 2.16
C LEU A 137 9.74 9.42 3.49
N ALA A 138 8.57 9.36 4.15
CA ALA A 138 8.48 8.76 5.49
C ALA A 138 8.62 7.24 5.45
N ALA A 139 8.00 6.60 4.45
CA ALA A 139 8.08 5.14 4.31
C ALA A 139 9.50 4.71 3.90
N ASP A 140 10.18 5.44 2.99
CA ASP A 140 11.60 5.20 2.64
C ASP A 140 12.52 5.38 3.86
N ALA A 141 12.31 6.41 4.66
CA ALA A 141 13.06 6.58 5.91
C ALA A 141 12.81 5.43 6.89
N ALA A 142 11.56 4.96 7.01
CA ALA A 142 11.20 3.86 7.88
C ALA A 142 11.79 2.52 7.41
N SER A 143 11.78 2.23 6.10
CA SER A 143 12.31 0.97 5.57
C SER A 143 13.83 0.86 5.73
N ARG A 144 14.53 1.97 5.95
CA ARG A 144 15.99 2.09 6.12
C ARG A 144 16.44 2.56 7.50
N ALA A 145 15.55 2.53 8.50
CA ALA A 145 15.77 3.20 9.79
C ALA A 145 16.92 2.64 10.65
N TRP A 146 17.65 1.62 10.19
CA TRP A 146 18.81 1.06 10.89
C TRP A 146 20.14 1.65 10.44
N SER A 147 20.15 2.52 9.42
CA SER A 147 21.31 3.27 8.96
C SER A 147 21.06 4.79 8.97
N GLU A 148 22.12 5.57 9.12
CA GLU A 148 22.04 7.03 8.97
C GLU A 148 22.08 7.42 7.47
N PRO A 149 21.38 8.48 7.05
CA PRO A 149 20.62 9.45 7.85
C PRO A 149 19.16 9.04 8.14
N TYR A 150 18.74 7.85 7.71
CA TYR A 150 17.35 7.41 7.75
C TYR A 150 16.85 7.15 9.17
N ARG A 151 17.71 6.60 10.04
CA ARG A 151 17.43 6.44 11.47
C ARG A 151 17.03 7.75 12.12
N TYR A 152 17.83 8.81 11.93
CA TYR A 152 17.52 10.14 12.48
C TYR A 152 16.21 10.69 11.90
N ARG A 153 16.03 10.62 10.59
CA ARG A 153 14.80 11.09 9.92
C ARG A 153 13.56 10.37 10.43
N TRP A 154 13.60 9.04 10.49
CA TRP A 154 12.49 8.22 10.94
C TRP A 154 12.18 8.42 12.41
N THR A 155 13.20 8.47 13.28
CA THR A 155 13.01 8.69 14.72
C THR A 155 12.31 10.02 15.00
N ASN A 156 12.68 11.08 14.29
CA ASN A 156 12.04 12.39 14.43
C ASN A 156 10.62 12.42 13.86
N PHE A 157 10.41 11.75 12.72
CA PHE A 157 9.08 11.68 12.10
C PHE A 157 8.09 10.89 12.96
N SER A 158 8.52 9.76 13.53
CA SER A 158 7.67 8.80 14.24
C SER A 158 7.49 9.09 15.73
N LEU A 159 7.92 10.26 16.22
CA LEU A 159 7.90 10.60 17.66
C LEU A 159 6.52 10.45 18.32
N ASP A 160 5.44 10.78 17.60
CA ASP A 160 4.06 10.68 18.07
C ASP A 160 3.29 9.51 17.44
N TRP A 161 4.01 8.57 16.81
CA TRP A 161 3.44 7.39 16.17
C TRP A 161 3.63 6.13 17.02
N ILE A 162 2.74 5.17 16.86
CA ILE A 162 2.77 3.90 17.58
C ILE A 162 3.22 2.77 16.66
N GLN A 163 4.33 2.11 17.01
CA GLN A 163 4.70 0.86 16.35
C GLN A 163 3.74 -0.24 16.78
N THR A 164 3.07 -0.87 15.81
CA THR A 164 2.35 -2.12 16.05
C THR A 164 3.37 -3.27 16.03
N PRO A 165 3.43 -4.13 17.06
CA PRO A 165 4.28 -5.31 17.03
C PRO A 165 3.82 -6.28 15.94
N VAL A 166 4.77 -6.85 15.21
CA VAL A 166 4.48 -7.88 14.21
C VAL A 166 4.36 -9.24 14.91
N PRO A 167 3.21 -9.93 14.81
CA PRO A 167 3.06 -11.29 15.33
C PRO A 167 4.07 -12.26 14.71
N GLN A 168 4.63 -13.17 15.51
CA GLN A 168 5.67 -14.09 15.06
C GLN A 168 5.20 -15.04 13.94
N ASP A 169 3.92 -15.42 13.95
CA ASP A 169 3.26 -16.22 12.93
C ASP A 169 3.06 -15.45 11.61
N ALA A 170 3.01 -14.12 11.64
CA ALA A 170 2.94 -13.25 10.47
C ALA A 170 4.31 -12.80 9.94
N ARG A 171 5.38 -12.90 10.74
CA ARG A 171 6.75 -12.42 10.38
C ARG A 171 7.31 -13.03 9.10
N TYR A 172 6.91 -14.26 8.77
CA TYR A 172 7.36 -15.00 7.59
C TYR A 172 6.20 -15.42 6.69
N LEU A 173 5.14 -14.61 6.64
CA LEU A 173 3.91 -14.89 5.87
C LEU A 173 4.18 -15.39 4.45
N TYR A 174 5.16 -14.79 3.78
CA TYR A 174 5.58 -15.13 2.42
C TYR A 174 6.18 -16.56 2.27
N LYS A 175 6.62 -17.19 3.37
CA LYS A 175 7.07 -18.60 3.45
C LYS A 175 6.01 -19.51 4.06
N THR A 176 5.26 -19.03 5.05
CA THR A 176 4.50 -19.90 5.97
C THR A 176 2.99 -19.84 5.82
N PHE A 177 2.43 -18.94 4.99
CA PHE A 177 0.98 -18.73 4.92
C PHE A 177 0.23 -20.03 4.66
N SER A 178 0.52 -20.76 3.58
CA SER A 178 -0.17 -22.02 3.26
C SER A 178 0.13 -23.17 4.22
N LEU A 179 1.20 -23.08 5.03
CA LEU A 179 1.51 -24.08 6.06
C LEU A 179 0.70 -23.84 7.33
N SER A 180 0.52 -22.56 7.67
CA SER A 180 -0.18 -22.12 8.88
C SER A 180 -1.70 -22.09 8.66
N TYR A 181 -2.13 -21.82 7.42
CA TYR A 181 -3.51 -21.82 7.02
C TYR A 181 -3.99 -23.25 6.71
N ARG A 182 -4.85 -23.80 7.57
CA ARG A 182 -5.49 -25.09 7.31
C ARG A 182 -6.59 -24.92 6.25
N PRO A 183 -6.50 -25.59 5.09
CA PRO A 183 -7.46 -25.44 3.99
C PRO A 183 -8.89 -25.96 4.29
N MET A 184 -9.14 -26.55 5.46
CA MET A 184 -10.47 -27.08 5.83
C MET A 184 -11.54 -26.02 6.12
N HIS A 185 -11.20 -24.73 6.02
CA HIS A 185 -12.13 -23.62 6.29
C HIS A 185 -12.48 -22.78 5.06
N TRP A 186 -12.07 -23.21 3.85
CA TRP A 186 -12.74 -22.69 2.65
C TRP A 186 -14.24 -22.99 2.78
N PRO A 187 -15.16 -22.08 2.41
CA PRO A 187 -16.57 -22.41 2.36
C PRO A 187 -16.72 -23.69 1.56
N ASN A 188 -17.10 -24.77 2.23
CA ASN A 188 -17.17 -26.09 1.61
C ASN A 188 -17.99 -25.99 0.32
N GLN A 189 -17.51 -26.71 -0.70
CA GLN A 189 -18.10 -26.83 -2.03
C GLN A 189 -19.62 -26.61 -2.00
N VAL A 190 -20.07 -25.70 -2.88
CA VAL A 190 -21.45 -25.52 -3.33
C VAL A 190 -22.30 -26.74 -2.99
N THR A 191 -23.04 -26.65 -1.89
CA THR A 191 -24.03 -27.67 -1.56
C THR A 191 -24.99 -27.80 -2.74
N LYS A 192 -25.42 -29.03 -3.00
CA LYS A 192 -26.29 -29.51 -4.09
C LYS A 192 -27.71 -28.92 -4.08
N SER A 193 -27.86 -27.63 -3.76
CA SER A 193 -29.11 -26.86 -3.65
C SER A 193 -29.23 -25.78 -4.73
N MET A 194 -28.45 -25.86 -5.83
CA MET A 194 -28.66 -25.06 -7.04
C MET A 194 -29.13 -25.89 -8.24
N LEU A 195 -29.71 -27.07 -8.00
CA LEU A 195 -30.48 -27.80 -9.01
C LEU A 195 -31.98 -27.63 -8.77
N SER A 196 -32.43 -26.39 -8.88
CA SER A 196 -33.80 -26.09 -9.31
C SER A 196 -33.82 -24.67 -9.84
N HIS A 197 -34.05 -24.54 -11.15
CA HIS A 197 -34.38 -23.26 -11.76
C HIS A 197 -35.69 -22.77 -11.13
N GLY A 198 -35.59 -21.81 -10.21
CA GLY A 198 -36.73 -21.07 -9.69
C GLY A 198 -37.20 -20.09 -10.76
N SER A 199 -38.40 -20.34 -11.26
CA SER A 199 -39.16 -19.52 -12.20
C SER A 199 -39.32 -18.07 -11.74
N ASN A 200 -39.28 -17.15 -12.72
CA ASN A 200 -39.54 -15.71 -12.58
C ASN A 200 -40.77 -15.37 -11.72
N GLY A 201 -40.65 -14.33 -10.89
CA GLY A 201 -41.80 -13.69 -10.22
C GLY A 201 -41.44 -12.61 -9.20
N VAL A 202 -41.51 -11.35 -9.67
CA VAL A 202 -42.09 -10.13 -9.04
C VAL A 202 -41.71 -9.64 -7.62
N ASP A 203 -41.62 -8.30 -7.59
CA ASP A 203 -41.67 -7.31 -6.49
C ASP A 203 -40.41 -7.04 -5.67
N GLY A 204 -39.73 -5.95 -6.05
CA GLY A 204 -38.65 -5.32 -5.30
C GLY A 204 -39.18 -4.63 -4.05
N ALA A 205 -38.57 -4.95 -2.91
CA ALA A 205 -38.74 -4.19 -1.68
C ALA A 205 -38.21 -2.75 -1.86
N PRO A 206 -38.85 -1.73 -1.28
CA PRO A 206 -38.37 -0.35 -1.39
C PRO A 206 -36.99 -0.22 -0.71
N ALA A 207 -36.10 0.49 -1.37
CA ALA A 207 -34.75 0.78 -0.87
C ALA A 207 -34.83 1.46 0.51
N PRO A 208 -34.04 1.03 1.51
CA PRO A 208 -33.88 1.81 2.73
C PRO A 208 -33.28 3.18 2.36
N MET A 209 -33.90 4.24 2.84
CA MET A 209 -33.37 5.60 2.74
C MET A 209 -31.94 5.62 3.27
N ASP A 210 -31.01 5.95 2.38
CA ASP A 210 -29.58 6.06 2.65
C ASP A 210 -29.38 7.15 3.72
N ARG A 211 -29.14 6.71 4.95
CA ARG A 211 -28.86 7.61 6.06
C ARG A 211 -27.43 8.09 5.83
N MET A 212 -27.28 9.28 5.27
CA MET A 212 -25.99 9.90 4.96
C MET A 212 -25.13 9.97 6.23
N VAL A 213 -24.33 8.94 6.47
CA VAL A 213 -23.32 8.93 7.55
C VAL A 213 -22.22 9.89 7.09
N ILE A 214 -22.14 11.04 7.76
CA ILE A 214 -21.05 11.99 7.55
C ILE A 214 -19.80 11.35 8.17
N ARG A 215 -19.01 10.66 7.34
CA ARG A 215 -17.73 10.06 7.74
C ARG A 215 -16.68 11.17 7.83
N PRO A 216 -15.73 11.11 8.80
CA PRO A 216 -14.55 11.91 8.69
C PRO A 216 -13.83 11.52 7.38
N PRO A 217 -13.36 12.52 6.63
CA PRO A 217 -12.68 12.30 5.35
C PRO A 217 -11.33 11.60 5.60
N PRO A 218 -10.94 10.64 4.75
CA PRO A 218 -9.71 9.88 4.90
C PRO A 218 -8.47 10.79 4.83
N PHE A 219 -7.37 10.41 5.48
CA PHE A 219 -6.08 11.12 5.41
C PHE A 219 -5.51 11.10 3.99
N CYS A 220 -5.97 12.06 3.20
CA CYS A 220 -5.74 12.12 1.77
C CYS A 220 -4.28 12.49 1.44
N PRO A 221 -3.84 12.28 0.19
CA PRO A 221 -2.47 12.59 -0.23
C PRO A 221 -2.04 14.04 0.05
N ASN A 222 -2.95 15.02 0.02
CA ASN A 222 -2.62 16.41 0.36
C ASN A 222 -2.26 16.58 1.85
N LEU A 223 -2.95 15.88 2.75
CA LEU A 223 -2.58 15.85 4.17
C LEU A 223 -1.28 15.08 4.40
N ALA A 224 -1.00 14.07 3.58
CA ALA A 224 0.27 13.36 3.60
C ALA A 224 1.44 14.24 3.19
N THR A 225 1.25 15.13 2.22
CA THR A 225 2.25 16.16 1.90
C THR A 225 2.47 17.12 3.08
N SER A 226 1.41 17.67 3.67
CA SER A 226 1.56 18.62 4.79
C SER A 226 2.15 17.99 6.05
N ALA A 227 1.92 16.68 6.26
CA ALA A 227 2.51 15.91 7.34
C ALA A 227 3.95 15.41 7.06
N GLY A 228 4.51 15.70 5.87
CA GLY A 228 5.86 15.25 5.51
C GLY A 228 5.98 13.75 5.20
N ILE A 229 4.85 13.06 5.00
CA ILE A 229 4.82 11.67 4.53
C ILE A 229 5.23 11.61 3.06
N ILE A 230 4.69 12.54 2.26
CA ILE A 230 4.98 12.69 0.84
C ILE A 230 5.74 14.00 0.59
N GLY A 231 6.74 13.97 -0.29
CA GLY A 231 7.45 15.17 -0.73
C GLY A 231 6.65 16.04 -1.72
N GLU A 232 6.87 17.35 -1.67
CA GLU A 232 6.31 18.29 -2.65
C GLU A 232 7.06 18.18 -3.99
N SER A 233 6.33 17.95 -5.09
CA SER A 233 6.87 18.06 -6.45
C SER A 233 5.80 18.58 -7.42
N VAL A 234 6.24 19.31 -8.45
CA VAL A 234 5.39 19.88 -9.50
C VAL A 234 4.61 18.77 -10.25
N ALA A 235 5.17 17.56 -10.31
CA ALA A 235 4.48 16.38 -10.87
C ALA A 235 3.35 15.88 -9.95
N THR A 236 3.58 15.91 -8.63
CA THR A 236 2.63 15.53 -7.57
C THR A 236 1.37 16.39 -7.63
N LEU A 237 1.52 17.70 -7.79
CA LEU A 237 0.39 18.62 -7.98
C LEU A 237 -0.45 18.26 -9.21
N SER A 238 0.16 17.82 -10.33
CA SER A 238 -0.57 17.51 -11.56
C SER A 238 -1.31 16.16 -11.56
N VAL A 239 -0.79 15.16 -10.84
CA VAL A 239 -1.40 13.82 -10.72
C VAL A 239 -2.54 13.86 -9.70
N PHE A 240 -2.36 14.58 -8.59
CA PHE A 240 -3.40 14.74 -7.59
C PHE A 240 -4.48 15.74 -8.06
N MET A 241 -4.14 16.88 -8.68
CA MET A 241 -5.16 17.86 -9.13
C MET A 241 -6.16 17.35 -10.17
N ARG A 242 -5.81 16.37 -11.00
CA ARG A 242 -6.74 15.82 -12.00
C ARG A 242 -7.83 14.93 -11.41
N ASP A 243 -7.64 14.39 -10.19
CA ASP A 243 -8.64 13.61 -9.46
C ASP A 243 -9.15 14.33 -8.19
N THR A 244 -8.47 15.37 -7.67
CA THR A 244 -8.79 15.98 -6.36
C THR A 244 -9.88 17.04 -6.35
N ASP A 245 -10.31 17.59 -7.49
CA ASP A 245 -11.42 18.57 -7.52
C ASP A 245 -12.71 18.00 -6.92
N SER A 246 -12.83 16.67 -6.87
CA SER A 246 -13.91 15.95 -6.18
C SER A 246 -13.49 15.25 -4.87
N LEU A 247 -12.21 14.90 -4.67
CA LEU A 247 -11.75 14.15 -3.48
C LEU A 247 -11.48 15.05 -2.25
N CYS A 248 -11.16 16.33 -2.44
CA CYS A 248 -10.90 17.27 -1.33
C CYS A 248 -12.14 18.00 -0.82
N LYS A 249 -13.28 17.93 -1.52
CA LYS A 249 -14.54 18.51 -1.05
C LYS A 249 -15.02 17.72 0.19
N GLY A 250 -14.75 18.28 1.36
CA GLY A 250 -15.15 17.71 2.66
C GLY A 250 -14.01 17.23 3.55
N CYS A 251 -12.74 17.38 3.16
CA CYS A 251 -11.60 17.07 4.05
C CYS A 251 -11.50 18.05 5.24
N HIS A 252 -11.48 17.57 6.49
CA HIS A 252 -11.49 18.41 7.70
C HIS A 252 -10.20 19.25 7.80
N GLY A 253 -9.06 18.66 7.44
CA GLY A 253 -7.78 19.36 7.39
C GLY A 253 -7.65 20.32 6.19
N CYS A 254 -8.18 19.96 5.01
CA CYS A 254 -8.15 20.89 3.86
C CYS A 254 -9.11 22.09 4.02
N ARG A 255 -10.21 21.97 4.77
CA ARG A 255 -11.10 23.09 5.10
C ARG A 255 -10.41 24.13 5.99
N GLN A 256 -9.66 23.69 7.01
CA GLN A 256 -8.87 24.60 7.85
C GLN A 256 -7.79 25.34 7.04
N CYS A 257 -7.08 24.65 6.14
CA CYS A 257 -6.13 25.31 5.23
C CYS A 257 -6.78 26.36 4.31
N HIS A 258 -8.02 26.13 3.88
CA HIS A 258 -8.76 27.08 3.04
C HIS A 258 -9.31 28.29 3.81
N GLU A 259 -9.66 28.14 5.09
CA GLU A 259 -10.16 29.25 5.92
C GLU A 259 -9.05 30.15 6.46
N GLU A 260 -7.83 29.63 6.66
CA GLU A 260 -6.74 30.38 7.27
C GLU A 260 -5.85 31.17 6.30
N ASN A 261 -6.01 31.04 4.97
CA ASN A 261 -5.12 31.68 3.97
C ASN A 261 -3.61 31.50 4.27
N ALA A 262 -3.27 30.45 5.03
CA ALA A 262 -1.91 30.15 5.40
C ALA A 262 -1.31 29.26 4.30
N PRO A 263 -0.18 29.65 3.66
CA PRO A 263 0.52 28.73 2.79
C PRO A 263 0.95 27.52 3.62
N CYS A 264 0.62 26.32 3.14
CA CYS A 264 1.20 25.08 3.66
C CYS A 264 2.72 25.17 3.44
N LEU A 265 3.46 25.50 4.49
CA LEU A 265 4.91 25.46 4.45
C LEU A 265 5.34 24.02 4.76
N PRO A 266 6.05 23.34 3.85
CA PRO A 266 6.52 21.99 4.12
C PRO A 266 7.56 22.01 5.24
N PHE A 267 7.52 20.99 6.10
CA PHE A 267 8.55 20.76 7.13
C PHE A 267 9.94 20.46 6.51
N PHE A 268 9.98 20.14 5.21
CA PHE A 268 11.19 19.92 4.44
C PHE A 268 11.10 20.60 3.07
N SER A 269 11.90 21.66 2.86
CA SER A 269 12.17 22.20 1.53
C SER A 269 13.17 21.27 0.83
N VAL A 270 12.82 20.77 -0.34
CA VAL A 270 13.79 20.10 -1.22
C VAL A 270 14.62 21.20 -1.87
N ASP A 271 15.70 21.60 -1.21
CA ASP A 271 16.72 22.42 -1.84
C ASP A 271 17.35 21.62 -2.99
N SER A 272 17.17 22.14 -4.20
CA SER A 272 17.70 21.58 -5.42
C SER A 272 19.24 21.58 -5.37
N ALA A 273 19.86 20.41 -5.51
CA ALA A 273 21.30 20.26 -5.75
C ALA A 273 21.54 19.14 -6.79
N PRO A 274 22.64 19.21 -7.56
CA PRO A 274 22.56 19.21 -9.01
C PRO A 274 22.57 17.82 -9.65
N THR A 275 21.97 17.78 -10.84
CA THR A 275 21.96 16.71 -11.83
C THR A 275 23.31 15.99 -11.93
N ALA A 276 23.36 14.74 -11.46
CA ALA A 276 24.47 13.85 -11.76
C ALA A 276 24.32 13.33 -13.20
N ILE A 277 25.29 13.78 -13.98
CA ILE A 277 25.55 13.56 -15.40
C ILE A 277 25.42 12.09 -15.82
N SER A 278 24.66 11.87 -16.90
CA SER A 278 24.64 10.65 -17.69
C SER A 278 26.04 10.27 -18.20
N SER A 279 26.34 8.98 -18.28
CA SER A 279 27.48 8.49 -19.08
C SER A 279 27.14 7.12 -19.70
N PRO A 280 27.69 6.81 -20.89
CA PRO A 280 26.87 6.81 -22.09
C PRO A 280 26.71 5.44 -22.77
N ASN A 281 25.79 5.44 -23.73
CA ASN A 281 25.48 4.39 -24.69
C ASN A 281 26.70 3.66 -25.28
N THR A 282 26.68 2.34 -25.16
CA THR A 282 27.52 1.41 -25.92
C THR A 282 27.30 1.62 -27.42
N THR A 283 28.36 2.04 -28.10
CA THR A 283 28.38 2.22 -29.56
C THR A 283 28.58 0.86 -30.22
N VAL A 284 27.60 0.42 -31.01
CA VAL A 284 27.70 -0.75 -31.90
C VAL A 284 28.51 -0.34 -33.13
N PHE A 285 29.70 -0.92 -33.33
CA PHE A 285 30.47 -0.79 -34.56
C PHE A 285 30.07 -1.90 -35.54
N TYR A 286 29.43 -1.50 -36.65
CA TYR A 286 29.45 -2.25 -37.90
C TYR A 286 30.69 -1.82 -38.70
N GLY A 287 31.47 -2.79 -39.18
CA GLY A 287 32.59 -2.52 -40.08
C GLY A 287 33.29 -3.79 -40.52
N GLY A 288 32.77 -4.45 -41.55
CA GLY A 288 33.53 -5.42 -42.33
C GLY A 288 34.28 -4.72 -43.47
N LEU A 289 35.49 -5.18 -43.79
CA LEU A 289 35.97 -5.53 -45.14
C LEU A 289 37.48 -5.84 -45.15
N ARG A 290 37.78 -7.01 -45.74
CA ARG A 290 38.95 -7.36 -46.58
C ARG A 290 40.36 -7.09 -46.05
N SER A 291 41.12 -8.16 -45.85
CA SER A 291 42.10 -8.65 -46.84
C SER A 291 42.24 -10.17 -46.71
#